data_AF-A0A9D6TA62-F1
#
_entry.id   AF-A0A9D6TA62-F1
#
_cell.length_a   1.000
_cell.length_b   1.000
_cell.length_c   1.000
_cell.angle_alpha   90.00
_cell.angle_beta   90.00
_cell.angle_gamma   90.00
#
_symmetry.space_group_name_H-M   'P 1'
#
loop_
_entity.id
_entity.type
_entity.pdbx_description
1 polymer ?
#
loop_
_entity_poly.entity_id
_entity_poly.type
_entity_poly.pdbx_seq_one_letter_code
_entity_poly.pdbx_strand_id
1 'polypeptide(L)'
;MAGEFSDLEKRVFLQMLYFGTTDAPGDDVNPYDSVSVFLTSTVGSLRWGIDQQVRQRSKARFAFAFSRILVAYEITNLDESKIADSLGDDTRTNMQVVDGWVAVSKFPPRP
;
A
#
# COMPACT_ATOMS: atom_id res chain seq x y z
N MET A 1 -5.04 -30.05 5.41
CA MET A 1 -5.83 -28.80 5.27
C MET A 1 -4.84 -27.67 5.17
N ALA A 2 -4.86 -26.89 4.08
CA ALA A 2 -4.04 -25.70 3.98
C ALA A 2 -4.49 -24.68 5.05
N GLY A 3 -3.55 -24.10 5.78
CA GLY A 3 -3.86 -23.07 6.78
C GLY A 3 -4.14 -21.72 6.14
N GLU A 4 -4.85 -20.84 6.85
CA GLU A 4 -5.00 -19.43 6.44
C GLU A 4 -3.89 -18.57 7.04
N PHE A 5 -3.56 -17.46 6.39
CA PHE A 5 -2.73 -16.42 6.99
C PHE A 5 -3.49 -15.74 8.12
N SER A 6 -2.84 -15.54 9.27
CA SER A 6 -3.35 -14.67 10.33
C SER A 6 -3.35 -13.21 9.87
N ASP A 7 -4.18 -12.39 10.51
CA ASP A 7 -4.23 -10.95 10.17
C ASP A 7 -2.90 -10.24 10.47
N LEU A 8 -2.12 -10.73 11.44
CA LEU A 8 -0.78 -10.23 11.68
C LEU A 8 0.16 -10.51 10.49
N GLU A 9 0.13 -11.73 9.96
CA GLU A 9 0.95 -12.09 8.78
C GLU A 9 0.52 -11.29 7.54
N LYS A 10 -0.79 -11.17 7.29
CA LYS A 10 -1.32 -10.34 6.19
C LYS A 10 -0.87 -8.88 6.31
N ARG A 11 -0.96 -8.33 7.52
CA ARG A 11 -0.54 -6.95 7.82
C ARG A 11 0.95 -6.78 7.54
N VAL A 12 1.81 -7.62 8.14
CA VAL A 12 3.27 -7.54 7.94
C VAL A 12 3.61 -7.62 6.45
N PHE A 13 2.96 -8.51 5.70
CA PHE A 13 3.16 -8.64 4.28
C PHE A 13 2.80 -7.37 3.50
N LEU A 14 1.60 -6.81 3.70
CA LEU A 14 1.16 -5.59 3.02
C LEU A 14 1.99 -4.37 3.42
N GLN A 15 2.45 -4.27 4.67
CA GLN A 15 3.34 -3.19 5.11
C GLN A 15 4.65 -3.20 4.32
N MET A 16 5.27 -4.37 4.19
CA MET A 16 6.55 -4.51 3.48
C MET A 16 6.39 -4.28 1.98
N LEU A 17 5.32 -4.79 1.36
CA LEU A 17 5.04 -4.50 -0.05
C LEU A 17 4.76 -3.02 -0.28
N TYR A 18 3.98 -2.38 0.59
CA TYR A 18 3.65 -0.97 0.45
C TYR A 18 4.93 -0.12 0.54
N PHE A 19 5.74 -0.34 1.58
CA PHE A 19 7.03 0.34 1.76
C PHE A 19 7.98 0.11 0.57
N GLY A 20 8.12 -1.13 0.11
CA GLY A 20 9.01 -1.45 -1.01
C GLY A 20 8.53 -0.87 -2.34
N THR A 21 7.22 -0.73 -2.54
CA THR A 21 6.66 -0.15 -3.77
C THR A 21 6.84 1.37 -3.79
N THR A 22 6.68 2.04 -2.64
CA THR A 22 6.91 3.50 -2.56
C THR A 22 8.38 3.89 -2.66
N ASP A 23 9.29 2.97 -2.36
CA ASP A 23 10.76 3.13 -2.47
C ASP A 23 11.31 2.67 -3.84
N ALA A 24 10.46 2.09 -4.70
CA ALA A 24 10.90 1.64 -6.02
C ALA A 24 11.32 2.82 -6.90
N PRO A 25 12.39 2.72 -7.72
CA PRO A 25 12.90 3.86 -8.50
C PRO A 25 11.89 4.54 -9.42
N GLY A 26 10.87 3.81 -9.90
CA GLY A 26 9.80 4.36 -10.75
C GLY A 26 8.77 5.18 -9.97
N ASP A 27 8.67 4.97 -8.67
CA ASP A 27 7.68 5.56 -7.80
C ASP A 27 8.24 6.31 -6.61
N ASP A 28 9.57 6.30 -6.35
CA ASP A 28 10.35 6.95 -5.26
C ASP A 28 9.66 8.15 -4.61
N VAL A 29 8.63 7.83 -3.84
CA VAL A 29 7.77 8.75 -3.12
C VAL A 29 8.00 8.58 -1.62
N ASN A 30 8.73 7.56 -1.22
CA ASN A 30 9.07 7.30 0.17
C ASN A 30 10.25 8.18 0.61
N PRO A 31 10.06 9.14 1.53
CA PRO A 31 11.18 9.92 2.06
C PRO A 31 11.89 9.23 3.23
N TYR A 32 11.49 8.02 3.61
CA TYR A 32 11.89 7.36 4.84
C TYR A 32 12.67 6.07 4.58
N ASP A 33 13.79 5.92 5.28
CA ASP A 33 14.61 4.69 5.25
C ASP A 33 14.11 3.62 6.24
N SER A 34 13.07 3.92 7.01
CA SER A 34 12.54 3.07 8.08
C SER A 34 11.07 2.76 7.88
N VAL A 35 10.74 1.46 7.86
CA VAL A 35 9.35 0.97 7.83
C VAL A 35 8.55 1.53 9.01
N SER A 36 9.13 1.58 10.21
CA SER A 36 8.43 2.08 11.40
C SER A 36 8.06 3.56 11.26
N VAL A 37 8.99 4.38 10.76
CA VAL A 37 8.72 5.82 10.54
C VAL A 37 7.66 5.98 9.45
N PHE A 38 7.81 5.27 8.32
CA PHE A 38 6.83 5.26 7.24
C PHE A 38 5.42 4.92 7.73
N LEU A 39 5.25 3.86 8.51
CA LEU A 39 3.94 3.42 8.98
C LEU A 39 3.27 4.43 9.93
N THR A 40 4.05 5.19 10.70
CA THR A 40 3.53 6.24 11.60
C THR A 40 3.30 7.58 10.91
N SER A 41 3.94 7.81 9.76
CA SER A 41 3.74 8.99 8.93
C SER A 41 2.41 8.93 8.17
N THR A 42 1.92 10.11 7.74
CA THR A 42 0.68 10.18 6.96
C THR A 42 0.92 9.91 5.48
N VAL A 43 -0.11 9.47 4.77
CA VAL A 43 -0.06 9.34 3.29
C VAL A 43 0.40 10.66 2.68
N GLY A 44 -0.08 11.79 3.19
CA GLY A 44 0.25 13.11 2.65
C GLY A 44 1.72 13.51 2.78
N SER A 45 2.46 12.91 3.73
CA SER A 45 3.87 13.19 4.00
C SER A 45 4.84 12.56 2.99
N LEU A 46 4.37 11.65 2.15
CA LEU A 46 5.15 11.07 1.06
C LEU A 46 5.34 12.09 -0.07
N ARG A 47 6.40 11.92 -0.87
CA ARG A 47 6.83 12.81 -1.96
C ARG A 47 5.98 12.67 -3.23
N TRP A 48 4.65 12.66 -3.09
CA TRP A 48 3.70 12.52 -4.22
C TRP A 48 3.82 13.61 -5.29
N GLY A 49 4.39 14.76 -4.94
CA GLY A 49 4.50 15.95 -5.80
C GLY A 49 4.12 17.23 -5.07
N ILE A 50 4.47 18.37 -5.68
CA ILE A 50 4.28 19.71 -5.11
C ILE A 50 2.84 20.20 -5.36
N ASP A 51 2.34 20.08 -6.58
CA ASP A 51 0.98 20.49 -6.93
C ASP A 51 -0.04 19.33 -6.90
N GLN A 52 -1.32 19.67 -6.79
CA GLN A 52 -2.41 18.71 -6.64
C GLN A 52 -2.52 17.74 -7.83
N GLN A 53 -2.26 18.20 -9.06
CA GLN A 53 -2.38 17.36 -10.26
C GLN A 53 -1.26 16.31 -10.32
N VAL A 54 -0.03 16.71 -10.00
CA VAL A 54 1.10 15.78 -9.88
C VAL A 54 0.83 14.78 -8.76
N ARG A 55 0.35 15.23 -7.58
CA ARG A 55 0.00 14.32 -6.47
C ARG A 55 -1.02 13.26 -6.88
N GLN A 56 -2.10 13.67 -7.53
CA GLN A 56 -3.15 12.74 -8.00
C GLN A 56 -2.61 11.72 -9.00
N ARG A 57 -1.81 12.17 -9.98
CA ARG A 57 -1.18 11.30 -10.97
C ARG A 57 -0.19 10.31 -10.34
N SER A 58 0.63 10.75 -9.40
CA SER A 58 1.58 9.88 -8.69
C SER A 58 0.86 8.81 -7.87
N LYS A 59 -0.22 9.18 -7.15
CA LYS A 59 -1.04 8.23 -6.40
C LYS A 59 -1.75 7.23 -7.32
N ALA A 60 -2.27 7.68 -8.46
CA ALA A 60 -2.90 6.78 -9.44
C ALA A 60 -1.89 5.80 -10.03
N ARG A 61 -0.69 6.27 -10.39
CA ARG A 61 0.40 5.41 -10.89
C ARG A 61 0.83 4.39 -9.85
N PHE A 62 1.00 4.82 -8.60
CA PHE A 62 1.28 3.91 -7.49
C PHE A 62 0.16 2.88 -7.31
N ALA A 63 -1.11 3.30 -7.32
CA ALA A 63 -2.25 2.40 -7.15
C ALA A 63 -2.29 1.33 -8.23
N PHE A 64 -2.05 1.73 -9.48
CA PHE A 64 -1.90 0.81 -10.61
C PHE A 64 -0.75 -0.17 -10.34
N ALA A 65 0.47 0.31 -10.07
CA ALA A 65 1.64 -0.54 -9.86
C ALA A 65 1.45 -1.52 -8.70
N PHE A 66 0.97 -1.04 -7.55
CA PHE A 66 0.71 -1.84 -6.37
C PHE A 66 -0.34 -2.91 -6.63
N SER A 67 -1.43 -2.59 -7.33
CA SER A 67 -2.46 -3.58 -7.69
C SER A 67 -1.90 -4.72 -8.55
N ARG A 68 -0.96 -4.43 -9.47
CA ARG A 68 -0.30 -5.44 -10.29
C ARG A 68 0.59 -6.37 -9.46
N ILE A 69 1.27 -5.83 -8.45
CA ILE A 69 2.06 -6.62 -7.50
C ILE A 69 1.14 -7.55 -6.70
N LEU A 70 0.01 -7.04 -6.19
CA LEU A 70 -0.96 -7.86 -5.44
C LEU A 70 -1.51 -9.03 -6.28
N VAL A 71 -1.82 -8.79 -7.56
CA VAL A 71 -2.25 -9.84 -8.49
C VAL A 71 -1.18 -10.93 -8.66
N ALA A 72 0.11 -10.56 -8.71
CA ALA A 72 1.20 -11.52 -8.81
C ALA A 72 1.34 -12.42 -7.56
N TYR A 73 0.86 -11.94 -6.40
CA TYR A 73 0.77 -12.71 -5.15
C TYR A 73 -0.60 -13.36 -4.93
N GLU A 74 -1.48 -13.36 -5.94
CA GLU A 74 -2.84 -13.89 -5.85
C GLU A 74 -3.70 -13.24 -4.74
N ILE A 75 -3.33 -12.03 -4.31
CA ILE A 75 -4.12 -11.24 -3.37
C ILE A 75 -5.27 -10.59 -4.14
N THR A 76 -6.49 -10.88 -3.70
CA THR A 76 -7.74 -10.46 -4.35
C THR A 76 -8.54 -9.53 -3.45
N ASN A 77 -9.64 -8.96 -3.98
CA ASN A 77 -10.54 -8.02 -3.31
C ASN A 77 -9.99 -6.63 -2.96
N LEU A 78 -8.67 -6.41 -3.08
CA LEU A 78 -8.03 -5.10 -3.05
C LEU A 78 -7.61 -4.69 -4.46
N ASP A 79 -8.48 -3.95 -5.15
CA ASP A 79 -8.27 -3.48 -6.51
C ASP A 79 -7.67 -2.06 -6.55
N GLU A 80 -7.27 -1.63 -7.75
CA GLU A 80 -6.69 -0.31 -8.01
C GLU A 80 -7.56 0.84 -7.48
N SER A 81 -8.89 0.77 -7.63
CA SER A 81 -9.81 1.81 -7.17
C SER A 81 -9.75 1.94 -5.64
N LYS A 82 -9.84 0.82 -4.92
CA LYS A 82 -9.76 0.81 -3.45
C LYS A 82 -8.42 1.32 -2.92
N ILE A 83 -7.34 1.02 -3.63
CA ILE A 83 -6.01 1.55 -3.31
C ILE A 83 -6.00 3.07 -3.51
N ALA A 84 -6.46 3.55 -4.67
CA ALA A 84 -6.52 4.98 -4.98
C ALA A 84 -7.40 5.75 -3.98
N ASP A 85 -8.56 5.21 -3.62
CA ASP A 85 -9.47 5.79 -2.64
C ASP A 85 -8.81 5.90 -1.26
N SER A 86 -8.10 4.85 -0.82
CA SER A 86 -7.38 4.84 0.46
C SER A 86 -6.27 5.88 0.50
N LEU A 87 -5.59 6.11 -0.64
CA LEU A 87 -4.54 7.12 -0.77
C LEU A 87 -5.10 8.54 -0.95
N GLY A 88 -6.40 8.70 -1.19
CA GLY A 88 -7.05 10.00 -1.32
C GLY A 88 -7.04 10.83 -0.04
N ASP A 89 -6.99 10.18 1.12
CA ASP A 89 -6.97 10.83 2.43
C ASP A 89 -5.54 11.04 2.93
N ASP A 90 -5.02 12.26 2.73
CA ASP A 90 -3.67 12.67 3.13
C ASP A 90 -3.44 12.69 4.66
N THR A 91 -4.51 12.60 5.45
CA THR A 91 -4.43 12.67 6.93
C THR A 91 -4.25 11.31 7.59
N ARG A 92 -4.58 10.22 6.89
CA ARG A 92 -4.40 8.86 7.41
C ARG A 92 -2.95 8.48 7.50
N THR A 93 -2.59 7.72 8.53
CA THR A 93 -1.28 7.08 8.60
C THR A 93 -1.18 5.93 7.61
N ASN A 94 0.04 5.63 7.14
CA ASN A 94 0.24 4.47 6.26
C ASN A 94 -0.15 3.16 6.95
N MET A 95 -0.01 3.06 8.29
CA MET A 95 -0.54 1.95 9.06
C MET A 95 -2.07 1.81 8.92
N GLN A 96 -2.82 2.92 9.08
CA GLN A 96 -4.29 2.90 8.95
C GLN A 96 -4.74 2.49 7.55
N VAL A 97 -4.00 2.90 6.52
CA VAL A 97 -4.23 2.45 5.15
C VAL A 97 -4.04 0.95 5.03
N VAL A 98 -2.94 0.41 5.55
CA VAL A 98 -2.68 -1.04 5.52
C VAL A 98 -3.74 -1.82 6.32
N ASP A 99 -4.15 -1.34 7.50
CA ASP A 99 -5.21 -2.00 8.27
C ASP A 99 -6.53 -2.06 7.48
N GLY A 100 -6.88 -0.99 6.76
CA GLY A 100 -8.02 -0.98 5.86
C GLY A 100 -7.89 -2.00 4.73
N TRP A 101 -6.70 -2.13 4.17
CA TRP A 101 -6.39 -3.11 3.12
C TRP A 101 -6.44 -4.56 3.63
N VAL A 102 -5.92 -4.84 4.82
CA VAL A 102 -6.01 -6.18 5.45
C VAL A 102 -7.46 -6.60 5.63
N ALA A 103 -8.33 -5.68 6.06
CA ALA A 103 -9.74 -5.96 6.30
C ALA A 103 -10.53 -6.35 5.04
N VAL A 104 -10.09 -5.92 3.85
CA VAL A 104 -10.80 -6.19 2.59
C VAL A 104 -10.09 -7.22 1.70
N SER A 105 -8.80 -7.45 1.90
CA SER A 105 -7.99 -8.33 1.06
C SER A 105 -8.28 -9.80 1.32
N LYS A 106 -8.29 -10.60 0.27
CA LYS A 106 -8.31 -12.06 0.35
C LYS A 106 -6.96 -12.60 -0.11
N PHE A 107 -6.25 -13.24 0.80
CA PHE A 107 -4.97 -13.89 0.56
C PHE A 107 -5.20 -15.32 0.03
N PRO A 108 -4.26 -15.86 -0.77
CA PRO A 108 -4.28 -17.26 -1.14
C PRO A 108 -4.14 -18.15 0.11
N PRO A 109 -4.60 -19.42 0.05
CA PRO A 109 -4.31 -20.39 1.10
C PRO A 109 -2.80 -20.57 1.25
N ARG A 110 -2.33 -20.94 2.45
CA ARG A 110 -0.92 -21.29 2.62
C ARG A 110 -0.56 -22.49 1.72
N PRO A 111 0.66 -22.50 1.15
CA PRO A 111 1.19 -23.68 0.49
C PRO A 111 1.28 -24.89 1.45
#